data_AF-A0A6B3EUF9-F1
#
_entry.id   AF-A0A6B3EUF9-F1
#
_cell.length_a   1.000
_cell.length_b   1.000
_cell.length_c   1.000
_cell.angle_alpha   90.00
_cell.angle_beta   90.00
_cell.angle_gamma   90.00
#
_symmetry.space_group_name_H-M   'P 1'
#
loop_
_entity.id
_entity.type
_entity.pdbx_description
1 polymer ?
#
loop_
_entity_poly.entity_id
_entity_poly.type
_entity_poly.pdbx_seq_one_letter_code
_entity_poly.pdbx_strand_id
1 'polypeptide(L)' 'MSVQDEEQLDPKALHDILRGYVKTALLRAAVQLRVFDELESGPLEAREVAHRLGTDTRGMRI' A
#
# COMPACT_ATOMS: atom_id res chain seq x y z
N MET A 1 -4.08 -1.62 45.25
CA MET A 1 -4.06 -1.11 43.86
C MET A 1 -2.92 -1.82 43.14
N SER A 2 -3.22 -2.93 42.46
CA SER A 2 -2.23 -3.61 41.63
C SER A 2 -2.20 -2.88 40.29
N VAL A 3 -1.17 -2.05 40.09
CA VAL A 3 -0.86 -1.51 38.77
C VAL A 3 -0.01 -2.57 38.08
N GLN A 4 -0.17 -2.67 36.76
CA GLN A 4 0.69 -3.35 35.79
C GLN A 4 0.23 -4.73 35.33
N ASP A 5 -0.87 -4.75 34.59
CA ASP A 5 -0.88 -5.51 33.34
C ASP A 5 -0.06 -4.69 32.34
N GLU A 6 1.25 -4.95 32.25
CA GLU A 6 2.03 -4.48 31.10
C GLU A 6 1.55 -5.29 29.90
N GLU A 7 0.53 -4.76 29.20
CA GLU A 7 0.12 -5.27 27.91
C GLU A 7 1.34 -5.17 27.00
N GLN A 8 1.99 -6.30 26.78
CA GLN A 8 3.23 -6.40 26.05
C GLN A 8 2.92 -6.00 24.60
N LEU A 9 3.25 -4.75 24.25
CA LEU A 9 2.98 -4.19 22.93
C LEU A 9 3.65 -5.08 21.88
N ASP A 10 2.82 -5.70 21.04
CA ASP A 10 3.30 -6.47 19.90
C ASP A 10 4.15 -5.56 18.99
N PRO A 11 5.46 -5.83 18.82
CA PRO A 11 6.31 -5.03 17.96
C PRO A 11 5.78 -4.91 16.53
N LYS A 12 5.05 -5.92 16.05
CA LYS A 12 4.40 -5.87 14.74
C LYS A 12 3.28 -4.83 14.70
N ALA A 13 2.42 -4.79 15.73
CA ALA A 13 1.36 -3.79 15.83
C ALA A 13 1.93 -2.38 15.89
N LEU A 14 3.01 -2.17 16.65
CA LEU A 14 3.71 -0.89 16.69
C LEU A 14 4.26 -0.50 15.31
N HIS A 15 4.87 -1.45 14.59
CA HIS A 15 5.41 -1.21 13.24
C HIS A 15 4.32 -0.86 12.22
N ASP A 16 3.18 -1.54 12.28
CA ASP A 16 2.02 -1.29 11.41
C ASP A 16 1.45 0.11 11.64
N ILE A 17 1.37 0.56 12.90
CA ILE A 17 0.95 1.93 13.25
C ILE A 17 1.95 2.95 12.69
N LEU A 18 3.25 2.74 12.92
CA LEU A 18 4.30 3.64 12.43
C LEU A 18 4.31 3.76 10.90
N ARG A 19 3.92 2.71 10.17
CA ARG A 19 3.84 2.69 8.71
C ARG A 19 2.46 3.00 8.15
N GLY A 20 1.50 3.44 8.96
CA GLY A 20 0.14 3.76 8.51
C GLY A 20 0.09 4.77 7.35
N TYR A 21 1.04 5.71 7.30
CA TYR A 21 1.16 6.70 6.23
C TYR A 21 1.39 6.06 4.84
N VAL A 22 1.98 4.86 4.77
CA VAL A 22 2.24 4.17 3.50
C VAL A 22 0.94 3.84 2.80
N LYS A 23 -0.11 3.44 3.54
CA LYS A 23 -1.42 3.12 2.96
C LYS A 23 -2.07 4.35 2.31
N THR A 24 -1.96 5.51 2.95
CA THR A 24 -2.54 6.75 2.42
C THR A 24 -1.74 7.29 1.24
N ALA A 25 -0.41 7.16 1.27
CA ALA A 25 0.45 7.50 0.15
C ALA A 25 0.20 6.59 -1.06
N LEU A 26 0.06 5.28 -0.84
CA LEU A 26 -0.18 4.29 -1.90
C LEU A 26 -1.53 4.51 -2.58
N LEU A 27 -2.61 4.69 -1.81
CA LEU A 27 -3.93 4.98 -2.38
C LEU A 27 -3.92 6.27 -3.19
N ARG A 28 -3.26 7.32 -2.68
CA ARG A 28 -3.09 8.58 -3.40
C ARG A 28 -2.34 8.38 -4.72
N ALA A 29 -1.24 7.62 -4.71
CA ALA A 29 -0.46 7.33 -5.89
C ALA A 29 -1.27 6.55 -6.93
N ALA A 30 -2.01 5.52 -6.51
CA ALA A 30 -2.85 4.71 -7.40
C ALA A 30 -3.94 5.55 -8.10
N VAL A 31 -4.56 6.48 -7.38
CA VAL A 31 -5.55 7.42 -7.94
C VAL A 31 -4.88 8.43 -8.88
N GLN A 32 -3.74 9.01 -8.49
CA GLN A 32 -3.02 9.99 -9.32
C GLN A 32 -2.52 9.37 -10.64
N LEU A 33 -2.07 8.12 -10.59
CA LEU A 33 -1.62 7.36 -11.75
C LEU A 33 -2.79 6.75 -12.55
N ARG A 34 -4.03 6.85 -12.06
CA ARG A 34 -5.23 6.27 -12.69
C ARG A 34 -5.11 4.75 -12.91
N VAL A 35 -4.49 4.05 -11.96
CA VAL A 35 -4.30 2.59 -12.02
C VAL A 35 -5.64 1.86 -12.15
N PHE A 36 -6.68 2.34 -11.44
CA PHE A 36 -7.99 1.71 -11.46
C PHE A 36 -8.72 1.89 -12.79
N ASP A 37 -8.49 3.00 -13.50
CA ASP A 37 -9.08 3.24 -14.81
C ASP A 37 -8.53 2.23 -15.84
N GLU A 38 -7.23 1.93 -15.78
CA GLU A 38 -6.61 0.91 -16.64
C GLU A 38 -7.15 -0.51 -16.38
N LEU A 39 -7.56 -0.79 -15.14
CA LEU A 39 -8.10 -2.08 -14.72
C LEU A 39 -9.61 -2.21 -14.92
N GLU A 40 -10.30 -1.13 -15.33
CA GLU A 40 -11.76 -1.15 -15.55
C GLU A 40 -12.16 -2.21 -16.57
N SER A 41 -11.35 -2.36 -17.63
CA SER A 41 -11.59 -3.32 -18.73
C SER A 41 -11.30 -4.78 -18.35
N GLY A 42 -10.70 -5.03 -17.19
CA GLY A 42 -10.36 -6.36 -16.72
C GLY A 42 -8.99 -6.44 -16.05
N PRO A 43 -8.65 -7.61 -15.50
CA PRO A 43 -7.36 -7.83 -14.85
C PRO A 43 -6.22 -7.70 -15.86
N LEU A 44 -5.12 -7.08 -15.42
CA LEU A 44 -3.88 -6.92 -16.19
C LEU A 44 -2.69 -7.32 -15.33
N GLU A 45 -1.62 -7.73 -16.00
CA GLU A 45 -0.33 -7.94 -15.34
C GLU A 45 0.29 -6.60 -14.94
N ALA A 46 1.01 -6.56 -13.81
CA ALA A 46 1.67 -5.33 -13.34
C ALA A 46 2.63 -4.73 -14.40
N ARG A 47 3.28 -5.57 -15.22
CA ARG A 47 4.13 -5.11 -16.33
C ARG A 47 3.34 -4.39 -17.42
N GLU A 48 2.09 -4.82 -17.66
CA GLU A 48 1.23 -4.24 -18.68
C GLU A 48 0.70 -2.89 -18.22
N VAL A 49 0.24 -2.81 -16.96
CA VAL A 49 -0.16 -1.54 -16.33
C VAL A 49 1.01 -0.56 -16.30
N ALA A 50 2.21 -1.02 -15.91
CA ALA A 50 3.41 -0.19 -15.87
C ALA A 50 3.76 0.38 -17.25
N HIS A 51 3.71 -0.45 -18.30
CA HIS A 51 3.93 -0.03 -19.68
C HIS A 51 2.92 1.03 -20.13
N ARG A 52 1.62 0.82 -19.85
CA ARG A 52 0.56 1.76 -20.25
C ARG A 52 0.67 3.11 -19.56
N LEU A 53 1.04 3.12 -18.27
CA LEU A 53 1.14 4.33 -17.46
C LEU A 53 2.53 4.99 -17.47
N GLY A 54 3.50 4.44 -18.21
CA GLY A 54 4.86 4.98 -18.30
C GLY A 54 5.61 4.95 -16.97
N THR A 55 5.41 3.89 -16.17
CA THR A 55 6.03 3.72 -14.85
C THR A 55 6.95 2.50 -14.81
N ASP A 56 7.76 2.39 -13.77
CA ASP A 56 8.63 1.24 -13.57
C ASP A 56 7.83 0.00 -13.11
N THR A 57 8.16 -1.16 -13.70
CA THR A 57 7.44 -2.42 -13.41
C THR A 57 7.60 -2.87 -11.97
N ARG A 58 8.76 -2.65 -11.33
CA ARG A 58 8.94 -2.99 -9.92
C ARG A 58 8.07 -2.09 -9.04
N GLY A 59 7.97 -0.80 -9.36
CA GLY A 59 7.09 0.13 -8.65
C GLY A 59 5.62 -0.28 -8.71
N MET A 60 5.14 -0.69 -9.88
CA MET A 60 3.74 -1.11 -10.09
C MET A 60 3.36 -2.41 -9.36
N ARG A 61 4.33 -3.20 -8.89
CA ARG A 61 4.10 -4.46 -8.16
C ARG A 61 3.84 -4.29 -6.67
N ILE A 62 4.05 -3.09 -6.12
CA ILE A 62 3.92 -2.77 -4.70
C ILE A 62 2.50 -2.30 -4.40
#